data_AF-A0A844MP16-F1
#
_entry.id   AF-A0A844MP16-F1
#
_cell.length_a   1.000
_cell.length_b   1.000
_cell.length_c   1.000
_cell.angle_alpha   90.00
_cell.angle_beta   90.00
_cell.angle_gamma   90.00
#
_symmetry.space_group_name_H-M   'P 1'
#
loop_
_entity.id
_entity.type
_entity.pdbx_description
1 polymer ?
#
loop_
_entity_poly.entity_id
_entity_poly.type
_entity_poly.pdbx_seq_one_letter_code
_entity_poly.pdbx_strand_id
1 'polypeptide(L)'
;MTDKIRQIAFYGKGGIGKSTTSQNTIAGLAEIGQRIMIVGCDPKADSTRLMLHSKAQTTILHLAAERGGVEDLELDEVLLTGYLGVKCVESGGPEPGVGCAGRGIITAINFLEENGAYHDLDFVSYDVLGDVVCGGFAMPIREGKAQEIYIVCSGEMMAMYAANNIARGILKYAHSGGVRLGGLICNSRKVDREIELIEALAEKLNTQMIHFVPRDNVVQHAELRRMTVIEYAPNHPQADEYRALAKKIQENTKLTIPTPISMDELEELLVEFGILGGEEEYQKALAEDAVKTVAVV
;
A
#
# COMPACT_ATOMS: atom_id res chain seq x y z
N MET A 1 -28.22 -6.28 10.10
CA MET A 1 -27.34 -6.75 9.01
C MET A 1 -25.97 -6.87 9.62
N THR A 2 -25.35 -8.05 9.61
CA THR A 2 -23.93 -8.17 10.00
C THR A 2 -23.13 -7.55 8.87
N ASP A 3 -22.84 -6.26 8.95
CA ASP A 3 -22.05 -5.58 7.93
C ASP A 3 -20.69 -6.27 7.86
N LYS A 4 -20.40 -6.83 6.68
CA LYS A 4 -19.18 -7.60 6.43
C LYS A 4 -18.01 -6.63 6.42
N ILE A 5 -17.01 -6.91 7.28
CA ILE A 5 -15.79 -6.11 7.42
C ILE A 5 -15.12 -5.96 6.05
N ARG A 6 -14.75 -4.73 5.68
CA ARG A 6 -13.97 -4.46 4.47
C ARG A 6 -12.48 -4.62 4.75
N GLN A 7 -11.86 -5.56 4.06
CA GLN A 7 -10.44 -5.84 4.23
C GLN A 7 -9.66 -5.27 3.05
N ILE A 8 -8.96 -4.17 3.31
CA ILE A 8 -8.19 -3.42 2.32
C ILE A 8 -6.69 -3.62 2.52
N ALA A 9 -5.90 -3.56 1.45
CA ALA A 9 -4.45 -3.51 1.56
C ALA A 9 -3.84 -2.42 0.69
N PHE A 10 -2.84 -1.73 1.22
CA PHE A 10 -2.03 -0.77 0.49
C PHE A 10 -0.72 -1.44 0.09
N TYR A 11 -0.46 -1.49 -1.20
CA TYR A 11 0.81 -1.93 -1.79
C TYR A 11 1.49 -0.78 -2.53
N GLY A 12 2.78 -0.93 -2.84
CA GLY A 12 3.53 0.04 -3.63
C GLY A 12 5.03 -0.13 -3.45
N LYS A 13 5.80 0.51 -4.33
CA LYS A 13 7.26 0.55 -4.26
C LYS A 13 7.74 1.16 -2.93
N GLY A 14 8.85 0.68 -2.38
CA GLY A 14 9.53 1.28 -1.25
C GLY A 14 9.82 2.76 -1.47
N GLY A 15 9.56 3.59 -0.46
CA GLY A 15 9.77 5.05 -0.53
C GLY A 15 8.72 5.84 -1.33
N ILE A 16 7.70 5.18 -1.90
CA ILE A 16 6.63 5.87 -2.65
C ILE A 16 5.71 6.70 -1.75
N GLY A 17 5.75 6.52 -0.43
CA GLY A 17 4.86 7.19 0.53
C GLY A 17 3.59 6.38 0.86
N LYS A 18 3.67 5.06 0.73
CA LYS A 18 2.61 4.09 1.03
C LYS A 18 2.06 4.26 2.46
N SER A 19 2.91 4.14 3.47
CA SER A 19 2.50 4.21 4.89
C SER A 19 1.96 5.58 5.28
N THR A 20 2.52 6.65 4.73
CA THR A 20 2.01 8.02 4.90
C THR A 20 0.61 8.16 4.32
N THR A 21 0.40 7.70 3.09
CA THR A 21 -0.89 7.76 2.40
C THR A 21 -1.93 6.90 3.11
N SER A 22 -1.55 5.68 3.50
CA SER A 22 -2.39 4.74 4.26
C SER A 22 -2.88 5.36 5.57
N GLN A 23 -1.96 5.83 6.43
CA GLN A 23 -2.32 6.39 7.74
C GLN A 23 -3.19 7.65 7.63
N ASN A 24 -2.90 8.55 6.68
CA ASN A 24 -3.75 9.72 6.47
C ASN A 24 -5.15 9.34 5.94
N THR A 25 -5.23 8.38 5.03
CA THR A 25 -6.51 7.91 4.50
C THR A 25 -7.34 7.25 5.61
N ILE A 26 -6.70 6.46 6.46
CA ILE A 26 -7.34 5.79 7.61
C ILE A 26 -7.80 6.81 8.65
N ALA A 27 -7.01 7.86 8.92
CA ALA A 27 -7.46 8.97 9.76
C ALA A 27 -8.72 9.66 9.19
N GLY A 28 -8.82 9.80 7.86
CA GLY A 28 -10.00 10.37 7.21
C GLY A 28 -11.23 9.46 7.28
N LEU A 29 -11.04 8.14 7.16
CA LEU A 29 -12.09 7.16 7.40
C LEU A 29 -12.55 7.16 8.87
N ALA A 30 -11.63 7.36 9.82
CA ALA A 30 -11.95 7.46 11.23
C ALA A 30 -12.72 8.75 11.58
N GLU A 31 -12.40 9.89 10.95
CA GLU A 31 -13.15 11.15 11.10
C GLU A 31 -14.63 11.01 10.72
N ILE A 32 -14.94 10.16 9.73
CA ILE A 32 -16.32 9.87 9.31
C ILE A 32 -16.95 8.67 10.06
N GLY A 33 -16.37 8.27 11.18
CA GLY A 33 -16.93 7.31 12.13
C GLY A 33 -16.71 5.84 11.80
N GLN A 34 -15.81 5.50 10.87
CA GLN A 34 -15.47 4.11 10.59
C GLN A 34 -14.57 3.53 11.69
N ARG A 35 -14.89 2.34 12.17
CA ARG A 35 -14.06 1.57 13.11
C ARG A 35 -13.02 0.79 12.33
N ILE A 36 -11.74 1.11 12.51
CA ILE A 36 -10.68 0.62 11.64
C ILE A 36 -9.56 -0.01 12.48
N MET A 37 -8.95 -1.07 11.95
CA MET A 37 -7.68 -1.59 12.44
C MET A 37 -6.60 -1.52 11.36
N ILE A 38 -5.39 -1.12 11.74
CA ILE A 38 -4.18 -1.16 10.91
C ILE A 38 -3.33 -2.35 11.33
N VAL A 39 -2.99 -3.21 10.37
CA VAL A 39 -2.00 -4.28 10.51
C VAL A 39 -0.80 -3.91 9.65
N GLY A 40 0.29 -3.51 10.29
CA GLY A 40 1.55 -3.25 9.61
C GLY A 40 2.21 -4.56 9.19
N CYS A 41 2.37 -4.76 7.88
CA CYS A 41 2.99 -5.92 7.26
C CYS A 41 4.28 -5.55 6.51
N ASP A 42 4.89 -4.42 6.88
CA ASP A 42 6.16 -3.94 6.38
C ASP A 42 7.23 -4.18 7.45
N PRO A 43 8.36 -4.85 7.16
CA PRO A 43 9.41 -5.11 8.14
C PRO A 43 10.02 -3.83 8.74
N LYS A 44 9.78 -2.66 8.12
CA LYS A 44 10.17 -1.36 8.66
C LYS A 44 9.44 -0.96 9.94
N ALA A 45 8.27 -1.54 10.21
CA ALA A 45 7.47 -1.35 11.43
C ALA A 45 7.13 0.12 11.77
N ASP A 46 6.82 0.94 10.76
CA ASP A 46 6.41 2.35 10.91
C ASP A 46 5.02 2.66 10.29
N SER A 47 4.22 1.63 10.05
CA SER A 47 2.87 1.68 9.46
C SER A 47 1.82 2.25 10.42
N THR A 48 2.08 2.23 11.74
CA THR A 48 1.17 2.77 12.78
C THR A 48 1.72 4.02 13.49
N ARG A 49 2.93 4.44 13.11
CA ARG A 49 3.71 5.48 13.81
C ARG A 49 2.96 6.80 13.98
N LEU A 50 2.29 7.27 12.91
CA LEU A 50 1.56 8.54 12.89
C LEU A 50 0.24 8.47 13.64
N MET A 51 -0.37 7.29 13.71
CA MET A 51 -1.61 7.06 14.46
C MET A 51 -1.39 6.99 15.96
N LEU A 52 -0.21 6.52 16.39
CA LEU A 52 0.14 6.31 17.80
C LEU A 52 0.99 7.44 18.40
N HIS A 53 1.35 8.46 17.61
CA HIS A 53 2.29 9.53 18.02
C HIS A 53 3.64 9.00 18.54
N SER A 54 4.00 7.79 18.13
CA SER A 54 5.10 7.01 18.67
C SER A 54 6.33 7.09 17.76
N LYS A 55 7.51 6.67 18.25
CA LYS A 55 8.66 6.43 17.38
C LYS A 55 8.47 5.16 16.55
N ALA A 56 8.00 4.11 17.21
CA ALA A 56 7.70 2.80 16.67
C ALA A 56 6.87 2.05 17.72
N GLN A 57 6.06 1.10 17.28
CA GLN A 57 5.33 0.18 18.14
C GLN A 57 6.16 -1.10 18.33
N THR A 58 6.11 -1.69 19.52
CA THR A 58 6.66 -3.02 19.73
C THR A 58 5.91 -4.02 18.85
N THR A 59 6.64 -4.74 18.00
CA THR A 59 6.02 -5.64 17.02
C THR A 59 5.67 -7.00 17.64
N ILE A 60 4.70 -7.71 17.06
CA ILE A 60 4.31 -9.05 17.50
C ILE A 60 5.52 -9.99 17.53
N LEU A 61 6.30 -10.04 16.46
CA LEU A 61 7.43 -10.97 16.36
C LEU A 61 8.56 -10.64 17.33
N HIS A 62 8.76 -9.35 17.63
CA HIS A 62 9.75 -8.94 18.61
C HIS A 62 9.33 -9.38 20.02
N LEU A 63 8.08 -9.12 20.40
CA LEU A 63 7.56 -9.52 21.71
C LEU A 63 7.52 -11.05 21.85
N ALA A 64 7.15 -11.76 20.78
CA ALA A 64 7.17 -13.23 20.75
C ALA A 64 8.58 -13.78 20.98
N ALA A 65 9.61 -13.16 20.38
CA ALA A 65 10.99 -13.56 20.57
C ALA A 65 11.47 -13.32 22.02
N GLU A 66 10.98 -12.28 22.69
CA GLU A 66 11.28 -12.02 24.11
C GLU A 66 10.57 -12.99 25.05
N ARG A 67 9.36 -13.45 24.70
CA ARG A 67 8.53 -14.31 25.56
C ARG A 67 8.67 -15.80 25.34
N GLY A 68 9.22 -16.21 24.21
CA GLY A 68 9.45 -17.61 23.83
C GLY A 68 8.64 -18.04 22.62
N GLY A 69 7.44 -17.49 22.44
CA GLY A 69 6.57 -17.76 21.30
C GLY A 69 5.41 -16.76 21.19
N VAL A 70 4.59 -16.94 20.14
CA VAL A 70 3.36 -16.12 19.96
C VAL A 70 2.21 -16.59 20.84
N GLU A 71 2.26 -17.84 21.28
CA GLU A 71 1.33 -18.48 22.21
C GLU A 71 1.38 -17.88 23.62
N ASP A 72 2.47 -17.18 23.96
CA ASP A 72 2.70 -16.54 25.26
C ASP A 72 2.37 -15.02 25.25
N LEU A 73 1.77 -14.53 24.16
CA LEU A 73 1.38 -13.13 23.99
C LEU A 73 -0.11 -12.94 24.23
N GLU A 74 -0.45 -11.84 24.90
CA GLU A 74 -1.83 -11.38 25.01
C GLU A 74 -2.11 -10.26 24.01
N LEU A 75 -3.36 -10.17 23.53
CA LEU A 75 -3.73 -9.25 22.45
C LEU A 75 -3.52 -7.77 22.83
N ASP A 76 -3.81 -7.40 24.07
CA ASP A 76 -3.71 -6.03 24.57
C ASP A 76 -2.27 -5.51 24.65
N GLU A 77 -1.29 -6.41 24.62
CA GLU A 77 0.14 -6.06 24.66
C GLU A 77 0.67 -5.58 23.32
N VAL A 78 0.02 -6.02 22.23
CA VAL A 78 0.42 -5.70 20.86
C VAL A 78 -0.60 -4.82 20.14
N LEU A 79 -1.86 -4.79 20.57
CA LEU A 79 -2.93 -4.03 19.94
C LEU A 79 -3.14 -2.69 20.65
N LEU A 80 -2.57 -1.62 20.10
CA LEU A 80 -2.66 -0.28 20.67
C LEU A 80 -3.79 0.51 20.03
N THR A 81 -4.34 1.48 20.76
CA THR A 81 -5.37 2.39 20.25
C THR A 81 -4.75 3.75 19.95
N GLY A 82 -4.90 4.22 18.72
CA GLY A 82 -4.38 5.50 18.23
C GLY A 82 -5.45 6.57 18.01
N TYR A 83 -5.13 7.53 17.14
CA TYR A 83 -6.00 8.63 16.76
C TYR A 83 -7.43 8.16 16.40
N LEU A 84 -8.44 8.80 16.99
CA LEU A 84 -9.87 8.50 16.84
C LEU A 84 -10.26 7.03 17.06
N GLY A 85 -9.54 6.32 17.96
CA GLY A 85 -9.88 4.95 18.31
C GLY A 85 -9.44 3.90 17.28
N VAL A 86 -8.60 4.27 16.30
CA VAL A 86 -8.06 3.32 15.33
C VAL A 86 -7.15 2.32 16.05
N LYS A 87 -7.45 1.03 15.89
CA LYS A 87 -6.62 -0.05 16.45
C LYS A 87 -5.37 -0.23 15.59
N CYS A 88 -4.22 -0.42 16.21
CA CYS A 88 -2.91 -0.42 15.55
C CYS A 88 -2.07 -1.60 16.04
N VAL A 89 -1.53 -2.37 15.10
CA VAL A 89 -0.59 -3.45 15.39
C VAL A 89 0.47 -3.54 14.29
N GLU A 90 1.68 -3.92 14.67
CA GLU A 90 2.80 -4.15 13.76
C GLU A 90 3.20 -5.64 13.82
N SER A 91 3.21 -6.31 12.68
CA SER A 91 3.75 -7.68 12.57
C SER A 91 5.21 -7.70 12.98
N GLY A 92 5.99 -6.74 12.47
CA GLY A 92 7.43 -6.78 12.47
C GLY A 92 7.99 -7.72 11.42
N GLY A 93 9.32 -7.80 11.38
CA GLY A 93 10.07 -8.66 10.49
C GLY A 93 11.28 -9.26 11.19
N PRO A 94 11.92 -10.27 10.59
CA PRO A 94 13.17 -10.81 11.12
C PRO A 94 14.28 -9.76 11.01
N GLU A 95 15.37 -9.96 11.75
CA GLU A 95 16.56 -9.12 11.63
C GLU A 95 17.07 -9.07 10.17
N PRO A 96 17.58 -7.91 9.71
CA PRO A 96 18.12 -7.79 8.36
C PRO A 96 19.17 -8.87 8.05
N GLY A 97 18.94 -9.63 6.97
CA GLY A 97 19.81 -10.74 6.57
C GLY A 97 19.46 -12.10 7.20
N VAL A 98 18.43 -12.18 8.05
CA VAL A 98 17.99 -13.41 8.72
C VAL A 98 16.50 -13.67 8.43
N GLY A 99 16.09 -14.94 8.37
CA GLY A 99 14.69 -15.33 8.35
C GLY A 99 13.91 -14.99 7.07
N CYS A 100 12.59 -14.94 7.19
CA CYS A 100 11.69 -14.60 6.08
C CYS A 100 10.58 -13.68 6.60
N ALA A 101 10.58 -12.41 6.17
CA ALA A 101 9.54 -11.42 6.52
C ALA A 101 8.12 -11.93 6.23
N GLY A 102 7.97 -12.66 5.12
CA GLY A 102 6.72 -13.29 4.75
C GLY A 102 6.16 -14.28 5.77
N ARG A 103 7.02 -15.06 6.46
CA ARG A 103 6.58 -15.96 7.53
C ARG A 103 6.14 -15.18 8.77
N GLY A 104 6.82 -14.08 9.05
CA GLY A 104 6.45 -13.17 10.14
C GLY A 104 5.04 -12.62 10.00
N ILE A 105 4.68 -12.16 8.80
CA ILE A 105 3.33 -11.65 8.49
C ILE A 105 2.27 -12.72 8.71
N ILE A 106 2.52 -13.96 8.24
CA ILE A 106 1.60 -15.09 8.43
C ILE A 106 1.36 -15.33 9.93
N THR A 107 2.44 -15.44 10.69
CA THR A 107 2.37 -15.67 12.14
C THR A 107 1.60 -14.56 12.85
N ALA A 108 1.86 -13.29 12.53
CA ALA A 108 1.17 -12.15 13.10
C ALA A 108 -0.34 -12.12 12.77
N ILE A 109 -0.70 -12.38 11.52
CA ILE A 109 -2.11 -12.40 11.09
C ILE A 109 -2.87 -13.53 11.78
N ASN A 110 -2.29 -14.73 11.85
CA ASN A 110 -2.91 -15.88 12.51
C ASN A 110 -3.12 -15.60 14.00
N PHE A 111 -2.10 -15.06 14.70
CA PHE A 111 -2.22 -14.64 16.09
C PHE A 111 -3.39 -13.66 16.30
N LEU A 112 -3.53 -12.66 15.43
CA LEU A 112 -4.62 -11.67 15.51
C LEU A 112 -6.01 -12.31 15.28
N GLU A 113 -6.10 -13.30 14.39
CA GLU A 113 -7.36 -14.01 14.12
C GLU A 113 -7.77 -14.89 15.30
N GLU A 114 -6.83 -15.69 15.81
CA GLU A 114 -7.05 -16.63 16.91
C GLU A 114 -7.43 -15.91 18.22
N ASN A 115 -6.92 -14.69 18.43
CA ASN A 115 -7.20 -13.87 19.61
C ASN A 115 -8.38 -12.88 19.42
N GLY A 116 -9.12 -12.96 18.31
CA GLY A 116 -10.33 -12.16 18.11
C GLY A 116 -10.10 -10.66 17.89
N ALA A 117 -8.97 -10.25 17.29
CA ALA A 117 -8.66 -8.85 17.05
C ALA A 117 -9.64 -8.13 16.10
N TYR A 118 -10.31 -8.91 15.24
CA TYR A 118 -11.15 -8.40 14.14
C TYR A 118 -12.63 -8.16 14.52
N HIS A 119 -12.97 -8.13 15.81
CA HIS A 119 -14.34 -7.83 16.25
C HIS A 119 -14.65 -6.33 16.23
N ASP A 120 -15.91 -6.00 15.89
CA ASP A 120 -16.47 -4.64 15.90
C ASP A 120 -15.71 -3.64 15.01
N LEU A 121 -15.28 -4.09 13.83
CA LEU A 121 -14.61 -3.27 12.82
C LEU A 121 -15.45 -3.12 11.56
N ASP A 122 -15.36 -1.96 10.93
CA ASP A 122 -15.89 -1.71 9.60
C ASP A 122 -14.80 -1.95 8.54
N PHE A 123 -13.54 -1.64 8.89
CA PHE A 123 -12.36 -1.86 8.03
C PHE A 123 -11.19 -2.51 8.75
N VAL A 124 -10.43 -3.29 7.98
CA VAL A 124 -9.07 -3.73 8.33
C VAL A 124 -8.15 -3.33 7.20
N SER A 125 -7.07 -2.62 7.51
CA SER A 125 -6.08 -2.16 6.55
C SER A 125 -4.75 -2.85 6.76
N TYR A 126 -4.25 -3.51 5.72
CA TYR A 126 -2.91 -4.11 5.70
C TYR A 126 -1.93 -3.19 4.94
N ASP A 127 -0.88 -2.71 5.61
CA ASP A 127 0.21 -1.96 4.96
C ASP A 127 1.33 -2.93 4.58
N VAL A 128 1.41 -3.34 3.31
CA VAL A 128 2.25 -4.46 2.88
C VAL A 128 3.39 -3.99 1.99
N LEU A 129 4.60 -4.49 2.24
CA LEU A 129 5.76 -4.21 1.39
C LEU A 129 5.49 -4.65 -0.07
N GLY A 130 5.62 -3.72 -1.01
CA GLY A 130 5.31 -3.95 -2.43
C GLY A 130 6.50 -4.17 -3.36
N ASP A 131 7.74 -4.03 -2.87
CA ASP A 131 8.96 -4.22 -3.69
C ASP A 131 9.17 -5.68 -4.10
N VAL A 132 8.74 -6.61 -3.24
CA VAL A 132 8.93 -8.05 -3.45
C VAL A 132 7.59 -8.75 -3.30
N VAL A 133 7.01 -9.19 -4.41
CA VAL A 133 5.75 -9.96 -4.41
C VAL A 133 6.04 -11.46 -4.26
N CYS A 134 6.84 -11.84 -3.25
CA CYS A 134 7.12 -13.24 -2.95
C CYS A 134 5.96 -13.88 -2.16
N GLY A 135 5.97 -15.21 -2.03
CA GLY A 135 4.83 -15.96 -1.51
C GLY A 135 4.29 -15.55 -0.14
N GLY A 136 5.12 -14.93 0.72
CA GLY A 136 4.67 -14.44 2.03
C GLY A 136 4.14 -13.00 2.04
N PHE A 137 4.71 -12.07 1.25
CA PHE A 137 4.12 -10.73 1.08
C PHE A 137 2.82 -10.77 0.26
N ALA A 138 2.64 -11.82 -0.54
CA ALA A 138 1.38 -12.13 -1.19
C ALA A 138 0.38 -12.85 -0.25
N MET A 139 0.71 -13.16 1.00
CA MET A 139 -0.20 -13.93 1.87
C MET A 139 -1.55 -13.23 2.12
N PRO A 140 -1.61 -11.91 2.43
CA PRO A 140 -2.90 -11.24 2.59
C PRO A 140 -3.82 -11.42 1.36
N ILE A 141 -3.22 -11.42 0.17
CA ILE A 141 -3.90 -11.66 -1.11
C ILE A 141 -4.25 -13.16 -1.28
N ARG A 142 -3.29 -14.05 -1.07
CA ARG A 142 -3.36 -15.48 -1.34
C ARG A 142 -4.37 -16.19 -0.44
N GLU A 143 -4.43 -15.82 0.83
CA GLU A 143 -5.35 -16.40 1.81
C GLU A 143 -6.66 -15.63 1.93
N GLY A 144 -6.88 -14.65 1.04
CA GLY A 144 -8.10 -13.86 1.00
C GLY A 144 -8.32 -12.99 2.23
N LYS A 145 -7.26 -12.68 2.99
CA LYS A 145 -7.31 -11.78 4.15
C LYS A 145 -7.54 -10.33 3.73
N ALA A 146 -7.09 -9.95 2.53
CA ALA A 146 -7.38 -8.67 1.90
C ALA A 146 -8.10 -8.92 0.57
N GLN A 147 -9.29 -8.35 0.44
CA GLN A 147 -10.14 -8.53 -0.75
C GLN A 147 -10.07 -7.34 -1.71
N GLU A 148 -9.69 -6.17 -1.20
CA GLU A 148 -9.61 -4.93 -1.95
C GLU A 148 -8.22 -4.32 -1.86
N ILE A 149 -7.52 -4.24 -2.99
CA ILE A 149 -6.13 -3.80 -3.04
C ILE A 149 -6.04 -2.41 -3.65
N TYR A 150 -5.29 -1.52 -3.01
CA TYR A 150 -4.92 -0.21 -3.54
C TYR A 150 -3.42 -0.13 -3.73
N ILE A 151 -2.98 0.34 -4.90
CA ILE A 151 -1.57 0.43 -5.22
C ILE A 151 -1.15 1.90 -5.25
N VAL A 152 -0.24 2.28 -4.35
CA VAL A 152 0.38 3.61 -4.34
C VAL A 152 1.52 3.62 -5.36
N CYS A 153 1.42 4.51 -6.34
CA CYS A 153 2.40 4.68 -7.42
C CYS A 153 2.64 6.18 -7.71
N SER A 154 3.46 6.47 -8.71
CA SER A 154 3.77 7.81 -9.22
C SER A 154 4.14 7.69 -10.70
N GLY A 155 4.34 8.81 -11.40
CA GLY A 155 4.77 8.81 -12.80
C GLY A 155 6.19 8.27 -13.05
N GLU A 156 6.96 7.95 -12.01
CA GLU A 156 8.25 7.27 -12.15
C GLU A 156 8.10 5.85 -12.72
N MET A 157 8.92 5.50 -13.72
CA MET A 157 8.98 4.17 -14.35
C MET A 157 8.98 3.01 -13.33
N MET A 158 9.87 3.07 -12.34
CA MET A 158 9.98 1.99 -11.35
C MET A 158 8.74 1.87 -10.45
N ALA A 159 8.00 2.95 -10.22
CA ALA A 159 6.76 2.89 -9.44
C ALA A 159 5.63 2.24 -10.26
N MET A 160 5.53 2.55 -11.55
CA MET A 160 4.58 1.90 -12.46
C MET A 160 4.94 0.43 -12.71
N TYR A 161 6.23 0.11 -12.83
CA TYR A 161 6.73 -1.26 -12.91
C TYR A 161 6.31 -2.08 -11.68
N ALA A 162 6.53 -1.54 -10.48
CA ALA A 162 6.10 -2.19 -9.25
C ALA A 162 4.59 -2.38 -9.22
N ALA A 163 3.81 -1.37 -9.62
CA ALA A 163 2.35 -1.46 -9.70
C ALA A 163 1.89 -2.58 -10.64
N ASN A 164 2.51 -2.70 -11.81
CA ASN A 164 2.23 -3.75 -12.78
C ASN A 164 2.57 -5.16 -12.23
N ASN A 165 3.69 -5.29 -11.51
CA ASN A 165 4.06 -6.56 -10.86
C ASN A 165 3.12 -6.94 -9.71
N ILE A 166 2.68 -5.98 -8.91
CA ILE A 166 1.66 -6.21 -7.88
C ILE A 166 0.35 -6.66 -8.55
N ALA A 167 -0.05 -6.02 -9.65
CA ALA A 167 -1.21 -6.44 -10.43
C ALA A 167 -1.09 -7.88 -10.96
N ARG A 168 0.10 -8.33 -11.38
CA ARG A 168 0.37 -9.75 -11.73
C ARG A 168 0.14 -10.68 -10.53
N GLY A 169 0.57 -10.26 -9.35
CA GLY A 169 0.31 -10.97 -8.09
C GLY A 169 -1.19 -11.10 -7.81
N ILE A 170 -1.95 -10.02 -7.95
CA ILE A 170 -3.41 -10.02 -7.77
C ILE A 170 -4.08 -10.96 -8.79
N LEU A 171 -3.75 -10.85 -10.09
CA LEU A 171 -4.30 -11.69 -11.15
C LEU A 171 -4.15 -13.19 -10.83
N LYS A 172 -2.98 -13.59 -10.31
CA LYS A 172 -2.69 -14.98 -9.94
C LYS A 172 -3.66 -15.55 -8.89
N TYR A 173 -4.19 -14.72 -7.99
CA TYR A 173 -5.07 -15.14 -6.90
C TYR A 173 -6.53 -14.66 -7.05
N ALA A 174 -6.84 -13.84 -8.06
CA ALA A 174 -8.16 -13.26 -8.25
C ALA A 174 -9.28 -14.30 -8.45
N HIS A 175 -8.97 -15.43 -9.10
CA HIS A 175 -9.93 -16.50 -9.37
C HIS A 175 -10.14 -17.48 -8.20
N SER A 176 -9.12 -17.67 -7.36
CA SER A 176 -9.17 -18.62 -6.24
C SER A 176 -9.49 -17.95 -4.89
N GLY A 177 -8.98 -16.74 -4.66
CA GLY A 177 -9.05 -16.02 -3.37
C GLY A 177 -10.03 -14.84 -3.35
N GLY A 178 -10.63 -14.48 -4.48
CA GLY A 178 -11.63 -13.40 -4.56
C GLY A 178 -11.06 -11.97 -4.56
N VAL A 179 -9.74 -11.81 -4.38
CA VAL A 179 -9.06 -10.51 -4.37
C VAL A 179 -9.33 -9.68 -5.62
N ARG A 180 -9.46 -8.36 -5.47
CA ARG A 180 -9.67 -7.40 -6.56
C ARG A 180 -8.76 -6.18 -6.40
N LEU A 181 -8.44 -5.56 -7.53
CA LEU A 181 -7.80 -4.25 -7.57
C LEU A 181 -8.88 -3.17 -7.47
N GLY A 182 -8.82 -2.34 -6.42
CA GLY A 182 -9.76 -1.25 -6.17
C GLY A 182 -9.35 0.08 -6.81
N GLY A 183 -8.05 0.28 -7.03
CA GLY A 183 -7.54 1.44 -7.76
C GLY A 183 -6.06 1.72 -7.56
N LEU A 184 -5.53 2.61 -8.40
CA LEU A 184 -4.23 3.23 -8.24
C LEU A 184 -4.37 4.54 -7.48
N ILE A 185 -3.49 4.78 -6.51
CA ILE A 185 -3.36 6.06 -5.83
C ILE A 185 -2.06 6.69 -6.32
N CYS A 186 -2.16 7.79 -7.06
CA CYS A 186 -1.00 8.51 -7.53
C CYS A 186 -0.49 9.42 -6.40
N ASN A 187 0.67 9.12 -5.82
CA ASN A 187 1.35 10.00 -4.88
C ASN A 187 2.40 10.82 -5.61
N SER A 188 2.07 12.08 -5.89
CA SER A 188 2.78 12.89 -6.87
C SER A 188 4.27 13.03 -6.57
N ARG A 189 5.08 12.86 -7.62
CA ARG A 189 6.51 13.18 -7.63
C ARG A 189 6.83 14.41 -8.46
N LYS A 190 5.79 15.17 -8.86
CA LYS A 190 5.89 16.33 -9.76
C LYS A 190 6.50 15.94 -11.11
N VAL A 191 6.10 14.78 -11.61
CA VAL A 191 6.42 14.35 -12.98
C VAL A 191 5.49 15.09 -13.94
N ASP A 192 5.99 15.44 -15.12
CA ASP A 192 5.16 16.10 -16.13
C ASP A 192 4.05 15.15 -16.61
N ARG A 193 2.83 15.68 -16.75
CA ARG A 193 1.63 14.91 -17.15
C ARG A 193 1.38 13.65 -16.30
N GLU A 194 1.76 13.70 -15.02
CA GLU A 194 1.69 12.55 -14.10
C GLU A 194 0.26 12.05 -13.89
N ILE A 195 -0.72 12.96 -13.88
CA ILE A 195 -2.14 12.61 -13.74
C ILE A 195 -2.57 11.77 -14.94
N GLU A 196 -2.38 12.28 -16.16
CA GLU A 196 -2.85 11.60 -17.36
C GLU A 196 -2.13 10.27 -17.59
N LEU A 197 -0.84 10.20 -17.23
CA LEU A 197 -0.05 8.98 -17.29
C LEU A 197 -0.60 7.88 -16.38
N ILE A 198 -0.90 8.19 -15.11
CA ILE A 198 -1.42 7.19 -14.17
C ILE A 198 -2.87 6.83 -14.47
N GLU A 199 -3.66 7.75 -15.03
CA GLU A 199 -4.98 7.42 -15.57
C GLU A 199 -4.88 6.40 -16.72
N ALA A 200 -3.99 6.63 -17.68
CA ALA A 200 -3.77 5.71 -18.80
C ALA A 200 -3.24 4.33 -18.33
N LEU A 201 -2.32 4.31 -17.35
CA LEU A 201 -1.89 3.06 -16.72
C LEU A 201 -3.05 2.33 -16.03
N ALA A 202 -3.89 3.06 -15.28
CA ALA A 202 -5.02 2.49 -14.59
C ALA A 202 -6.03 1.86 -15.57
N GLU A 203 -6.28 2.51 -16.71
CA GLU A 203 -7.13 1.97 -17.77
C GLU A 203 -6.56 0.68 -18.36
N LYS A 204 -5.26 0.67 -18.73
CA LYS A 204 -4.58 -0.54 -19.23
C LYS A 204 -4.59 -1.70 -18.23
N LEU A 205 -4.50 -1.40 -16.94
CA LEU A 205 -4.60 -2.39 -15.85
C LEU A 205 -6.04 -2.79 -15.51
N ASN A 206 -7.04 -2.35 -16.28
CA ASN A 206 -8.47 -2.58 -16.02
C ASN A 206 -8.89 -2.10 -14.63
N THR A 207 -8.49 -0.89 -14.22
CA THR A 207 -8.86 -0.30 -12.94
C THR A 207 -9.16 1.20 -13.09
N GLN A 208 -8.97 1.99 -12.04
CA GLN A 208 -9.10 3.45 -12.03
C GLN A 208 -7.95 4.06 -11.23
N MET A 209 -7.56 5.29 -11.58
CA MET A 209 -6.85 6.13 -10.62
C MET A 209 -7.88 6.67 -9.63
N ILE A 210 -7.94 6.10 -8.43
CA ILE A 210 -8.98 6.47 -7.45
C ILE A 210 -8.75 7.92 -6.98
N HIS A 211 -7.50 8.33 -6.83
CA HIS A 211 -7.16 9.66 -6.38
C HIS A 211 -5.73 10.04 -6.74
N PHE A 212 -5.50 11.34 -6.93
CA PHE A 212 -4.19 11.95 -7.09
C PHE A 212 -3.87 12.76 -5.83
N VAL A 213 -2.85 12.34 -5.09
CA VAL A 213 -2.38 13.00 -3.87
C VAL A 213 -1.26 13.97 -4.25
N PRO A 214 -1.46 15.30 -4.12
CA PRO A 214 -0.45 16.28 -4.46
C PRO A 214 0.73 16.25 -3.48
N ARG A 215 1.89 16.70 -3.96
CA ARG A 215 3.11 16.80 -3.16
C ARG A 215 3.11 18.10 -2.36
N ASP A 216 2.97 17.99 -1.03
CA ASP A 216 2.98 19.13 -0.11
C ASP A 216 3.92 18.93 1.08
N ASN A 217 4.60 20.01 1.50
CA ASN A 217 5.55 20.00 2.61
C ASN A 217 4.90 19.86 3.99
N VAL A 218 3.59 20.16 4.11
CA VAL A 218 2.82 19.94 5.35
C VAL A 218 2.89 18.49 5.80
N VAL A 219 3.04 17.54 4.86
CA VAL A 219 3.19 16.11 5.14
C VAL A 219 4.44 15.88 5.99
N GLN A 220 5.59 16.45 5.60
CA GLN A 220 6.82 16.32 6.38
C GLN A 220 6.69 17.02 7.74
N HIS A 221 6.01 18.16 7.80
CA HIS A 221 5.77 18.86 9.07
C HIS A 221 4.90 18.02 10.04
N ALA A 222 3.89 17.31 9.53
CA ALA A 222 3.07 16.39 10.31
C ALA A 222 3.87 15.16 10.77
N GLU A 223 4.61 14.53 9.86
CA GLU A 223 5.42 13.33 10.13
C GLU A 223 6.52 13.58 11.17
N LEU A 224 7.16 14.75 11.16
CA LEU A 224 8.15 15.15 12.17
C LEU A 224 7.54 15.24 13.57
N ARG A 225 6.24 15.54 13.66
CA ARG A 225 5.46 15.54 14.90
C ARG A 225 4.77 14.21 15.16
N ARG A 226 4.98 13.22 14.28
CA ARG A 226 4.41 11.87 14.34
C ARG A 226 2.89 11.89 14.30
N MET A 227 2.32 12.80 13.52
CA MET A 227 0.89 12.94 13.33
C MET A 227 0.55 12.76 11.85
N THR A 228 -0.69 12.40 11.58
CA THR A 228 -1.26 12.53 10.23
C THR A 228 -1.50 14.02 9.92
N VAL A 229 -1.59 14.38 8.64
CA VAL A 229 -1.93 15.75 8.22
C VAL A 229 -3.34 16.11 8.67
N ILE A 230 -4.27 15.14 8.63
CA ILE A 230 -5.64 15.31 9.11
C ILE A 230 -5.67 15.78 10.56
N GLU A 231 -4.88 15.15 11.43
CA GLU A 231 -4.79 15.55 12.84
C GLU A 231 -3.95 16.83 13.04
N TYR A 232 -2.81 16.93 12.36
CA TYR A 232 -1.85 18.03 12.57
C TYR A 232 -2.36 19.38 12.05
N ALA A 233 -2.97 19.38 10.87
CA ALA A 233 -3.40 20.57 10.17
C ALA A 233 -4.76 20.32 9.48
N PRO A 234 -5.84 20.16 10.27
CA PRO A 234 -7.15 19.70 9.77
C PRO A 234 -7.77 20.63 8.73
N ASN A 235 -7.41 21.91 8.70
CA ASN A 235 -7.93 22.89 7.74
C ASN A 235 -7.00 23.11 6.53
N HIS A 236 -5.93 22.32 6.41
CA HIS A 236 -4.98 22.43 5.29
C HIS A 236 -5.53 21.70 4.05
N PRO A 237 -5.35 22.22 2.81
CA PRO A 237 -5.83 21.56 1.60
C PRO A 237 -5.42 20.09 1.47
N GLN A 238 -4.18 19.77 1.84
CA GLN A 238 -3.71 18.38 1.87
C GLN A 238 -4.53 17.44 2.78
N ALA A 239 -5.09 17.95 3.89
CA ALA A 239 -6.00 17.15 4.73
C ALA A 239 -7.30 16.83 3.96
N ASP A 240 -7.81 17.79 3.19
CA ASP A 240 -9.00 17.60 2.35
C ASP A 240 -8.76 16.61 1.22
N GLU A 241 -7.56 16.56 0.63
CA GLU A 241 -7.19 15.52 -0.35
C GLU A 241 -7.25 14.12 0.27
N TYR A 242 -6.75 13.94 1.50
CA TYR A 242 -6.86 12.66 2.20
C TYR A 242 -8.29 12.32 2.60
N ARG A 243 -9.12 13.30 2.98
CA ARG A 243 -10.57 13.09 3.19
C ARG A 243 -11.27 12.69 1.91
N ALA A 244 -10.93 13.31 0.78
CA ALA A 244 -11.47 12.97 -0.52
C ALA A 244 -11.07 11.54 -0.93
N LEU A 245 -9.81 11.15 -0.74
CA LEU A 245 -9.35 9.78 -0.94
C LEU A 245 -10.10 8.79 -0.02
N ALA A 246 -10.22 9.08 1.27
CA ALA A 246 -10.94 8.26 2.23
C ALA A 246 -12.40 8.03 1.81
N LYS A 247 -13.11 9.10 1.43
CA LYS A 247 -14.48 9.02 0.94
C LYS A 247 -14.58 8.17 -0.33
N LYS A 248 -13.69 8.39 -1.31
CA LYS A 248 -13.66 7.59 -2.54
C LYS A 248 -13.41 6.11 -2.28
N ILE A 249 -12.54 5.76 -1.32
CA ILE A 249 -12.32 4.37 -0.89
C ILE A 249 -13.58 3.81 -0.24
N GLN A 250 -14.21 4.55 0.67
CA GLN A 250 -15.44 4.14 1.33
C GLN A 250 -16.57 3.86 0.33
N GLU A 251 -16.71 4.69 -0.69
CA GLU A 251 -17.77 4.58 -1.70
C GLU A 251 -17.38 3.70 -2.90
N ASN A 252 -16.17 3.16 -2.92
CA ASN A 252 -15.66 2.42 -4.08
C ASN A 252 -16.43 1.13 -4.34
N THR A 253 -16.93 0.98 -5.57
CA THR A 253 -17.58 -0.25 -6.05
C THR A 253 -16.88 -0.86 -7.26
N LYS A 254 -15.90 -0.16 -7.86
CA LYS A 254 -15.13 -0.65 -9.01
C LYS A 254 -13.99 -1.54 -8.51
N LEU A 255 -14.31 -2.82 -8.35
CA LEU A 255 -13.39 -3.87 -7.93
C LEU A 255 -13.14 -4.84 -9.09
N THR A 256 -11.96 -4.80 -9.68
CA THR A 256 -11.67 -5.50 -10.94
C THR A 256 -10.58 -6.56 -10.78
N ILE A 257 -10.57 -7.52 -11.71
CA ILE A 257 -9.41 -8.38 -11.92
C ILE A 257 -8.49 -7.59 -12.86
N PRO A 258 -7.24 -7.29 -12.44
CA PRO A 258 -6.37 -6.46 -13.25
C PRO A 258 -5.88 -7.17 -14.50
N THR A 259 -5.48 -6.39 -15.50
CA THR A 259 -4.87 -6.86 -16.76
C THR A 259 -3.44 -6.34 -16.85
N PRO A 260 -2.45 -7.02 -16.23
CA PRO A 260 -1.06 -6.57 -16.27
C PRO A 260 -0.52 -6.51 -17.69
N ILE A 261 0.24 -5.45 -17.97
CA ILE A 261 0.82 -5.17 -19.28
C ILE A 261 2.26 -5.68 -19.40
N SER A 262 2.76 -5.83 -20.62
CA SER A 262 4.17 -6.09 -20.91
C SER A 262 5.07 -4.91 -20.51
N MET A 263 6.40 -5.12 -20.55
CA MET A 263 7.35 -4.01 -20.36
C MET A 263 7.31 -3.04 -21.54
N ASP A 264 7.24 -3.56 -22.76
CA ASP A 264 7.17 -2.75 -23.97
C ASP A 264 5.96 -1.80 -23.92
N GLU A 265 4.77 -2.29 -23.55
CA GLU A 265 3.57 -1.45 -23.38
C GLU A 265 3.71 -0.40 -22.26
N LEU A 266 4.53 -0.68 -21.24
CA LEU A 266 4.79 0.27 -20.15
C LEU A 266 5.78 1.36 -20.58
N GLU A 267 6.78 1.01 -21.38
CA GLU A 267 7.74 1.95 -21.99
C GLU A 267 7.05 2.83 -23.03
N GLU A 268 6.20 2.26 -23.89
CA GLU A 268 5.37 3.01 -24.84
C GLU A 268 4.53 4.08 -24.13
N LEU A 269 3.95 3.76 -22.97
CA LEU A 269 3.19 4.71 -22.15
C LEU A 269 4.08 5.89 -21.71
N LEU A 270 5.32 5.64 -21.29
CA LEU A 270 6.23 6.70 -20.87
C LEU A 270 6.62 7.63 -22.04
N VAL A 271 6.71 7.09 -23.24
CA VAL A 271 7.04 7.83 -24.46
C VAL A 271 5.86 8.68 -24.90
N GLU A 272 4.66 8.11 -24.94
CA GLU A 272 3.41 8.80 -25.31
C GLU A 272 3.15 10.04 -24.43
N PHE A 273 3.45 9.93 -23.14
CA PHE A 273 3.27 11.01 -22.18
C PHE A 273 4.49 11.94 -22.07
N GLY A 274 5.54 11.71 -22.87
CA GLY A 274 6.67 12.62 -23.07
C GLY A 274 7.73 12.58 -21.98
N ILE A 275 7.80 11.51 -21.19
CA ILE A 275 8.78 11.37 -20.09
C ILE A 275 10.15 10.91 -20.60
N LEU A 276 10.20 10.14 -21.69
CA LEU A 276 11.44 9.62 -22.29
C LEU A 276 11.94 10.43 -23.50
N GLY A 277 11.41 11.64 -23.72
CA GLY A 277 11.61 12.37 -24.97
C GLY A 277 10.63 11.93 -26.06
N GLY A 278 10.66 12.60 -27.22
CA GLY A 278 9.73 12.31 -28.33
C GLY A 278 9.95 10.94 -28.97
N GLU A 279 9.03 10.51 -29.85
CA GLU A 279 9.11 9.21 -30.56
C GLU A 279 10.47 8.98 -31.23
N GLU A 280 11.10 10.01 -31.82
CA GLU A 280 12.42 9.89 -32.46
C GLU A 280 13.55 9.56 -31.47
N GLU A 281 13.55 10.16 -30.27
CA GLU A 281 14.55 9.89 -29.24
C GLU A 281 14.39 8.50 -28.66
N TYR A 282 13.14 8.03 -28.49
CA TYR A 282 12.84 6.68 -28.07
C TYR A 282 13.24 5.62 -29.11
N GLN A 283 12.89 5.81 -30.38
CA GLN A 283 13.29 4.90 -31.46
C GLN A 283 14.81 4.81 -31.58
N LYS A 284 15.53 5.91 -31.35
CA LYS A 284 16.99 5.92 -31.31
C LYS A 284 17.53 5.12 -30.11
N ALA A 285 16.94 5.28 -28.92
CA ALA A 285 17.32 4.52 -27.73
C ALA A 285 17.09 3.01 -27.91
N LEU A 286 15.93 2.61 -28.46
CA LEU A 286 15.62 1.20 -28.76
C LEU A 286 16.60 0.59 -29.77
N ALA A 287 16.96 1.34 -30.82
CA ALA A 287 17.95 0.89 -31.81
C ALA A 287 19.35 0.72 -31.19
N GLU A 288 19.74 1.58 -30.25
CA GLU A 288 21.01 1.45 -29.52
C GLU A 288 21.04 0.26 -28.55
N ASP A 289 19.90 -0.07 -27.91
CA ASP A 289 19.81 -1.18 -26.95
C ASP A 289 19.74 -2.56 -27.64
N ALA A 290 19.08 -2.64 -28.80
CA ALA A 290 19.09 -3.82 -29.68
C ALA A 290 20.52 -4.18 -30.17
N VAL A 291 21.40 -3.19 -30.30
CA VAL A 291 22.81 -3.40 -30.66
C VAL A 291 23.62 -3.92 -29.47
N LYS A 292 23.29 -3.52 -28.23
CA LYS A 292 23.97 -3.98 -27.01
C LYS A 292 23.59 -5.41 -26.61
N THR A 293 22.35 -5.83 -26.87
CA THR A 293 21.89 -7.21 -26.57
C THR A 293 22.61 -8.28 -27.39
N VAL A 294 23.20 -7.93 -28.54
CA VAL A 294 24.02 -8.86 -29.34
C VAL A 294 25.46 -8.98 -28.81
N ALA A 295 25.91 -8.06 -27.94
CA ALA A 295 27.29 -7.99 -27.45
C ALA A 295 27.51 -8.64 -26.07
N VAL A 296 26.47 -9.18 -25.43
CA VAL A 296 26.57 -9.87 -24.14
C VAL A 296 26.31 -11.36 -24.35
N VAL A 297 27.39 -12.10 -24.59
CA VAL A 297 27.47 -13.57 -24.52
C VAL A 297 28.39 -13.94 -23.37
#